data_AF-A0A7V0WM35-F1
#
_entry.id   AF-A0A7V0WM35-F1
#
_cell.length_a   1.000
_cell.length_b   1.000
_cell.length_c   1.000
_cell.angle_alpha   90.00
_cell.angle_beta   90.00
_cell.angle_gamma   90.00
#
_symmetry.space_group_name_H-M   'P 1'
#
loop_
_entity.id
_entity.type
_entity.pdbx_description
1 polymer ?
#
loop_
_entity_poly.entity_id
_entity_poly.type
_entity_poly.pdbx_seq_one_letter_code
_entity_poly.pdbx_strand_id
1 'polypeptide(L)'
;ESIRVFEGMSDRIGRIGSYAGLLYAGDTSDPEHAKFYGDVQEKLTGITTKLLFYPLEFNRLEDGALEAALKDGELAHYAPWIEDLRKEKPYQLSDEIEKLFHEKSISGRGAWNRLFNETMTALRFKIGDEELSLEPTLNRLLDQDGAKRKEASQALSGVFGKNLRLFTLITNTLAKDKEISDRWRGFEDVADSRHLANRVERPVVEALVGAVEDAYPRMSHRYYALKARWMGQDKLAHWDRNAPLPEEPRQVIEWAQAQDMVLEAYGAFAPEMASIASDFFEKNWIDAPVRDGKSPGAFSHPTVPSAHPYILMNYQGKPRDVMTLAHELGHGVHQVLAAKQGPLMAPTPLTLAETASVFGEMLTFKTLLAQAGTLKERKALIASKVEDMLNTVVRQIAFYTYERKVHTARREGELTSDQLGEIWMEVQARSLGPAIDLRPGYETFWCYIPHFIHSPFYVYAYAFGECLVNSLYAVYENAHEGFAEKYLDMLRAGGTKHHKALLEPFALDASDPDFWAIGLKVIEDLIDELEAMDA
;
A
#
# COMPACT_ATOMS: atom_id res chain seq x y z
N GLU A 1 -19.40 26.09 13.91
CA GLU A 1 -20.53 25.90 12.97
C GLU A 1 -20.06 25.55 11.56
N SER A 2 -19.28 26.41 10.88
CA SER A 2 -18.84 26.16 9.50
C SER A 2 -18.12 24.82 9.29
N ILE A 3 -17.27 24.38 10.25
CA ILE A 3 -16.59 23.09 10.16
C ILE A 3 -17.60 21.94 10.17
N ARG A 4 -18.61 21.98 11.04
CA ARG A 4 -19.68 20.96 11.09
C ARG A 4 -20.47 20.89 9.78
N VAL A 5 -20.70 22.05 9.13
CA VAL A 5 -21.33 22.09 7.81
C VAL A 5 -20.43 21.45 6.75
N PHE A 6 -19.14 21.80 6.74
CA PHE A 6 -18.16 21.23 5.82
C PHE A 6 -17.97 19.72 6.01
N GLU A 7 -17.91 19.25 7.26
CA GLU A 7 -17.85 17.84 7.63
C GLU A 7 -19.09 17.08 7.15
N GLY A 8 -20.29 17.63 7.38
CA GLY A 8 -21.54 17.05 6.90
C GLY A 8 -21.66 17.03 5.37
N MET A 9 -21.10 18.02 4.67
CA MET A 9 -20.96 17.99 3.21
C MET A 9 -19.99 16.89 2.77
N SER A 10 -18.85 16.77 3.44
CA SER A 10 -17.82 15.76 3.15
C SER A 10 -18.37 14.35 3.29
N ASP A 11 -19.14 14.07 4.34
CA ASP A 11 -19.84 12.79 4.53
C ASP A 11 -20.81 12.47 3.38
N ARG A 12 -21.64 13.44 2.97
CA ARG A 12 -22.62 13.23 1.88
C ARG A 12 -21.93 13.03 0.53
N ILE A 13 -20.91 13.83 0.24
CA ILE A 13 -20.10 13.73 -0.97
C ILE A 13 -19.45 12.34 -1.02
N GLY A 14 -18.80 11.93 0.06
CA GLY A 14 -18.15 10.63 0.18
C GLY A 14 -19.15 9.49 0.01
N ARG A 15 -20.35 9.57 0.61
CA ARG A 15 -21.40 8.55 0.46
C ARG A 15 -21.86 8.37 -0.98
N ILE A 16 -22.11 9.48 -1.70
CA ILE A 16 -22.51 9.46 -3.10
C ILE A 16 -21.39 8.87 -3.97
N GLY A 17 -20.15 9.32 -3.75
CA GLY A 17 -18.98 8.82 -4.47
C GLY A 17 -18.74 7.32 -4.24
N SER A 18 -18.89 6.88 -2.98
CA SER A 18 -18.75 5.49 -2.57
C SER A 18 -19.79 4.60 -3.25
N TYR A 19 -21.06 5.02 -3.27
CA TYR A 19 -22.11 4.25 -3.93
C TYR A 19 -21.83 4.06 -5.42
N ALA A 20 -21.49 5.15 -6.12
CA ALA A 20 -21.19 5.08 -7.55
C ALA A 20 -19.92 4.25 -7.85
N GLY A 21 -18.88 4.41 -7.03
CA GLY A 21 -17.62 3.67 -7.18
C GLY A 21 -17.77 2.18 -6.90
N LEU A 22 -18.48 1.80 -5.83
CA LEU A 22 -18.74 0.40 -5.48
C LEU A 22 -19.65 -0.29 -6.48
N LEU A 23 -20.65 0.40 -7.02
CA LEU A 23 -21.50 -0.13 -8.10
C LEU A 23 -20.66 -0.43 -9.35
N TYR A 24 -19.80 0.51 -9.75
CA TYR A 24 -18.88 0.31 -10.86
C TYR A 24 -17.88 -0.83 -10.61
N ALA A 25 -17.32 -0.94 -9.40
CA ALA A 25 -16.41 -2.03 -9.05
C ALA A 25 -17.10 -3.41 -9.07
N GLY A 26 -18.40 -3.45 -8.82
CA GLY A 26 -19.20 -4.68 -8.86
C GLY A 26 -19.36 -5.28 -10.26
N ASP A 27 -19.37 -4.43 -11.30
CA ASP A 27 -19.30 -4.80 -12.72
C ASP A 27 -18.80 -3.61 -13.55
N THR A 28 -17.50 -3.62 -13.85
CA THR A 28 -16.78 -2.60 -14.63
C THR A 28 -17.04 -2.70 -16.13
N SER A 29 -17.63 -3.81 -16.58
CA SER A 29 -17.94 -4.06 -17.99
C SER A 29 -19.30 -3.48 -18.41
N ASP A 30 -20.17 -3.17 -17.43
CA ASP A 30 -21.46 -2.56 -17.67
C ASP A 30 -21.30 -1.06 -18.06
N PRO A 31 -21.67 -0.67 -19.30
CA PRO A 31 -21.55 0.71 -19.76
C PRO A 31 -22.46 1.69 -18.99
N GLU A 32 -23.59 1.25 -18.43
CA GLU A 32 -24.47 2.09 -17.61
C GLU A 32 -23.83 2.38 -16.24
N HIS A 33 -23.17 1.39 -15.63
CA HIS A 33 -22.39 1.62 -14.40
C HIS A 33 -21.21 2.56 -14.64
N ALA A 34 -20.45 2.34 -15.73
CA ALA A 34 -19.33 3.21 -16.10
C ALA A 34 -19.80 4.65 -16.34
N LYS A 35 -20.92 4.83 -17.05
CA LYS A 35 -21.53 6.14 -17.25
C LYS A 35 -21.99 6.78 -15.94
N PHE A 36 -22.70 6.03 -15.09
CA PHE A 36 -23.20 6.54 -13.81
C PHE A 36 -22.05 7.01 -12.92
N TYR A 37 -20.97 6.22 -12.83
CA TYR A 37 -19.77 6.60 -12.09
C TYR A 37 -19.13 7.87 -12.66
N GLY A 38 -18.94 7.95 -13.99
CA GLY A 38 -18.39 9.13 -14.65
C GLY A 38 -19.21 10.40 -14.39
N ASP A 39 -20.53 10.34 -14.58
CA ASP A 39 -21.46 11.47 -14.36
C ASP A 39 -21.45 11.93 -12.89
N VAL A 40 -21.37 10.99 -11.94
CA VAL A 40 -21.28 11.31 -10.51
C VAL A 40 -19.94 11.96 -10.20
N GLN A 41 -18.83 11.42 -10.68
CA GLN A 41 -17.49 11.99 -10.47
C GLN A 41 -17.37 13.41 -11.01
N GLU A 42 -17.93 13.70 -12.19
CA GLU A 42 -17.95 15.06 -12.74
C GLU A 42 -18.70 16.04 -11.82
N LYS A 43 -19.89 15.66 -11.34
CA LYS A 43 -20.68 16.48 -10.42
C LYS A 43 -19.98 16.69 -9.08
N LEU A 44 -19.42 15.62 -8.50
CA LEU A 44 -18.68 15.71 -7.24
C LEU A 44 -17.45 16.61 -7.39
N THR A 45 -16.70 16.50 -8.50
CA THR A 45 -15.58 17.39 -8.82
C THR A 45 -16.02 18.86 -8.89
N GLY A 46 -17.17 19.13 -9.54
CA GLY A 46 -17.75 20.47 -9.58
C GLY A 46 -18.15 21.02 -8.20
N ILE A 47 -18.52 20.15 -7.26
CA ILE A 47 -18.81 20.53 -5.86
C ILE A 47 -17.52 20.76 -5.08
N THR A 48 -16.57 19.82 -5.10
CA THR A 48 -15.33 19.90 -4.32
C THR A 48 -14.47 21.08 -4.76
N THR A 49 -14.44 21.42 -6.06
CA THR A 49 -13.77 22.63 -6.57
C THR A 49 -14.27 23.91 -5.89
N LYS A 50 -15.58 24.00 -5.60
CA LYS A 50 -16.18 25.15 -4.90
C LYS A 50 -15.91 25.15 -3.39
N LEU A 51 -15.44 24.03 -2.85
CA LEU A 51 -15.13 23.87 -1.42
C LEU A 51 -13.62 23.98 -1.14
N LEU A 52 -12.76 23.98 -2.16
CA LEU A 52 -11.29 24.05 -2.02
C LEU A 52 -10.81 25.25 -1.19
N PHE A 53 -11.53 26.37 -1.25
CA PHE A 53 -11.17 27.57 -0.48
C PHE A 53 -11.19 27.30 1.03
N TYR A 54 -12.06 26.40 1.50
CA TYR A 54 -12.33 26.24 2.92
C TYR A 54 -11.11 25.75 3.72
N PRO A 55 -10.45 24.61 3.38
CA PRO A 55 -9.21 24.23 4.05
C PRO A 55 -8.07 25.24 3.84
N LEU A 56 -8.00 25.91 2.67
CA LEU A 56 -6.94 26.88 2.37
C LEU A 56 -7.06 28.16 3.22
N GLU A 57 -8.26 28.57 3.60
CA GLU A 57 -8.49 29.73 4.47
C GLU A 57 -8.00 29.49 5.89
N PHE A 58 -8.00 28.25 6.39
CA PHE A 58 -7.42 27.93 7.70
C PHE A 58 -5.93 28.27 7.77
N ASN A 59 -5.19 28.12 6.67
CA ASN A 59 -3.77 28.48 6.60
C ASN A 59 -3.55 30.01 6.59
N ARG A 60 -4.59 30.81 6.37
CA ARG A 60 -4.55 32.27 6.39
C ARG A 60 -4.96 32.88 7.72
N LEU A 61 -5.60 32.10 8.60
CA LEU A 61 -5.95 32.55 9.95
C LEU A 61 -4.68 32.89 10.74
N GLU A 62 -4.76 33.94 11.55
CA GLU A 62 -3.70 34.32 12.47
C GLU A 62 -3.48 33.25 13.52
N ASP A 63 -2.22 32.91 13.77
CA ASP A 63 -1.80 31.79 14.61
C ASP A 63 -2.34 31.96 16.04
N GLY A 64 -2.21 33.16 16.63
CA GLY A 64 -2.70 33.44 17.97
C GLY A 64 -4.23 33.34 18.11
N ALA A 65 -4.98 33.72 17.07
CA ALA A 65 -6.44 33.62 17.07
C ALA A 65 -6.89 32.15 16.98
N LEU A 66 -6.23 31.37 16.13
CA LEU A 66 -6.52 29.94 15.96
C LEU A 66 -6.12 29.14 17.21
N GLU A 67 -4.93 29.37 17.77
CA GLU A 67 -4.49 28.74 19.02
C GLU A 67 -5.44 29.03 20.19
N ALA A 68 -5.91 30.27 20.30
CA ALA A 68 -6.90 30.64 21.32
C ALA A 68 -8.23 29.89 21.11
N ALA A 69 -8.67 29.75 19.86
CA ALA A 69 -9.91 29.05 19.52
C ALA A 69 -9.82 27.53 19.69
N LEU A 70 -8.62 26.94 19.63
CA LEU A 70 -8.38 25.51 19.83
C LEU A 70 -8.23 25.10 21.30
N LYS A 71 -7.92 26.03 22.21
CA LYS A 71 -7.71 25.72 23.64
C LYS A 71 -8.98 25.33 24.39
N ASP A 72 -10.06 26.09 24.22
CA ASP A 72 -11.31 25.93 24.95
C ASP A 72 -12.52 26.01 24.02
N GLY A 73 -13.38 24.99 24.02
CA GLY A 73 -14.67 24.99 23.30
C GLY A 73 -14.80 23.92 22.21
N GLU A 74 -15.87 24.02 21.41
CA GLU A 74 -16.25 23.00 20.41
C GLU A 74 -15.20 22.82 19.28
N LEU A 75 -14.31 23.79 19.07
CA LEU A 75 -13.25 23.72 18.06
C LEU A 75 -12.09 22.81 18.46
N ALA A 76 -11.87 22.58 19.76
CA ALA A 76 -10.81 21.71 20.26
C ALA A 76 -10.95 20.26 19.72
N HIS A 77 -12.18 19.81 19.46
CA HIS A 77 -12.44 18.52 18.84
C HIS A 77 -11.73 18.38 17.48
N TYR A 78 -11.70 19.44 16.68
CA TYR A 78 -11.12 19.46 15.33
C TYR A 78 -9.63 19.83 15.31
N ALA A 79 -8.99 19.98 16.48
CA ALA A 79 -7.59 20.37 16.57
C ALA A 79 -6.66 19.49 15.71
N PRO A 80 -6.77 18.14 15.70
CA PRO A 80 -5.87 17.32 14.88
C PRO A 80 -5.97 17.62 13.38
N TRP A 81 -7.21 17.75 12.87
CA TRP A 81 -7.45 18.07 11.46
C TRP A 81 -6.88 19.45 11.10
N ILE A 82 -7.09 20.44 11.97
CA ILE A 82 -6.60 21.81 11.77
C ILE A 82 -5.07 21.85 11.84
N GLU A 83 -4.46 21.22 12.84
CA GLU A 83 -3.01 21.15 13.00
C GLU A 83 -2.35 20.55 11.76
N ASP A 84 -2.94 19.50 11.18
CA ASP A 84 -2.40 18.90 9.96
C ASP A 84 -2.53 19.81 8.74
N LEU A 85 -3.65 20.51 8.55
CA LEU A 85 -3.76 21.55 7.51
C LEU A 85 -2.68 22.62 7.68
N ARG A 86 -2.43 23.05 8.92
CA ARG A 86 -1.49 24.11 9.27
C ARG A 86 -0.03 23.73 9.02
N LYS A 87 0.31 22.44 8.98
CA LYS A 87 1.65 21.98 8.56
C LYS A 87 1.95 22.27 7.09
N GLU A 88 0.94 22.46 6.24
CA GLU A 88 1.12 22.84 4.84
C GLU A 88 1.36 24.35 4.65
N LYS A 89 1.00 25.18 5.64
CA LYS A 89 1.10 26.65 5.56
C LYS A 89 2.47 27.16 5.07
N PRO A 90 3.64 26.64 5.52
CA PRO A 90 4.94 27.11 5.04
C PRO A 90 5.20 26.86 3.54
N TYR A 91 4.49 25.90 2.95
CA TYR A 91 4.66 25.44 1.57
C TYR A 91 3.52 25.89 0.64
N GLN A 92 2.57 26.66 1.18
CA GLN A 92 1.46 27.22 0.43
C GLN A 92 1.90 28.47 -0.32
N LEU A 93 1.58 28.53 -1.60
CA LEU A 93 1.91 29.64 -2.50
C LEU A 93 0.80 30.70 -2.44
N SER A 94 0.99 31.81 -3.18
CA SER A 94 -0.08 32.80 -3.36
C SER A 94 -1.25 32.20 -4.15
N ASP A 95 -2.46 32.72 -3.91
CA ASP A 95 -3.69 32.26 -4.54
C ASP A 95 -3.62 32.15 -6.06
N GLU A 96 -3.02 33.15 -6.71
CA GLU A 96 -2.86 33.17 -8.17
C GLU A 96 -1.95 32.05 -8.65
N ILE A 97 -0.89 31.75 -7.90
CA ILE A 97 0.06 30.69 -8.23
C ILE A 97 -0.53 29.31 -7.93
N GLU A 98 -1.22 29.14 -6.80
CA GLU A 98 -1.94 27.90 -6.47
C GLU A 98 -2.98 27.57 -7.54
N LYS A 99 -3.79 28.58 -7.93
CA LYS A 99 -4.76 28.44 -9.01
C LYS A 99 -4.10 28.08 -10.33
N LEU A 100 -2.97 28.71 -10.67
CA LEU A 100 -2.22 28.40 -11.89
C LEU A 100 -1.71 26.96 -11.88
N PHE A 101 -1.10 26.49 -10.79
CA PHE A 101 -0.65 25.09 -10.66
C PHE A 101 -1.82 24.12 -10.80
N HIS A 102 -2.95 24.42 -10.14
CA HIS A 102 -4.15 23.59 -10.21
C HIS A 102 -4.69 23.51 -11.65
N GLU A 103 -4.88 24.63 -12.34
CA GLU A 103 -5.36 24.65 -13.73
C GLU A 103 -4.37 23.98 -14.69
N LYS A 104 -3.06 24.23 -14.53
CA LYS A 104 -2.02 23.63 -15.37
C LYS A 104 -1.86 22.14 -15.11
N SER A 105 -2.20 21.62 -13.92
CA SER A 105 -2.09 20.19 -13.62
C SER A 105 -2.84 19.32 -14.63
N ILE A 106 -3.97 19.78 -15.17
CA ILE A 106 -4.78 19.05 -16.16
C ILE A 106 -4.00 18.84 -17.47
N SER A 107 -3.31 19.88 -17.94
CA SER A 107 -2.55 19.86 -19.21
C SER A 107 -1.06 19.49 -19.03
N GLY A 108 -0.56 19.51 -17.79
CA GLY A 108 0.77 19.06 -17.38
C GLY A 108 0.71 17.65 -16.79
N ARG A 109 1.00 17.51 -15.50
CA ARG A 109 1.05 16.21 -14.78
C ARG A 109 -0.08 15.25 -15.10
N GLY A 110 -1.33 15.71 -15.08
CA GLY A 110 -2.53 14.91 -15.36
C GLY A 110 -2.55 14.32 -16.76
N ALA A 111 -2.14 15.10 -17.78
CA ALA A 111 -2.06 14.61 -19.16
C ALA A 111 -0.99 13.52 -19.32
N TRP A 112 0.17 13.65 -18.65
CA TRP A 112 1.25 12.66 -18.66
C TRP A 112 0.87 11.38 -17.91
N ASN A 113 0.20 11.50 -16.76
CA ASN A 113 -0.38 10.34 -16.05
C ASN A 113 -1.38 9.59 -16.93
N ARG A 114 -2.27 10.32 -17.62
CA ARG A 114 -3.23 9.71 -18.53
C ARG A 114 -2.54 9.02 -19.72
N LEU A 115 -1.54 9.67 -20.31
CA LEU A 115 -0.74 9.08 -21.39
C LEU A 115 -0.09 7.77 -20.95
N PHE A 116 0.50 7.73 -19.75
CA PHE A 116 1.03 6.50 -19.16
C PHE A 116 -0.03 5.42 -19.04
N ASN A 117 -1.17 5.73 -18.43
CA ASN A 117 -2.26 4.77 -18.20
C ASN A 117 -2.80 4.20 -19.52
N GLU A 118 -3.17 5.07 -20.47
CA GLU A 118 -3.70 4.66 -21.77
C GLU A 118 -2.69 3.81 -22.55
N THR A 119 -1.41 4.19 -22.51
CA THR A 119 -0.33 3.41 -23.14
C THR A 119 -0.22 2.03 -22.51
N MET A 120 -0.15 1.95 -21.17
CA MET A 120 -0.05 0.67 -20.45
C MET A 120 -1.23 -0.25 -20.72
N THR A 121 -2.46 0.27 -20.69
CA THR A 121 -3.68 -0.50 -21.00
C THR A 121 -3.68 -1.02 -22.45
N ALA A 122 -3.10 -0.27 -23.39
CA ALA A 122 -3.03 -0.65 -24.79
C ALA A 122 -1.95 -1.71 -25.09
N LEU A 123 -0.97 -1.92 -24.20
CA LEU A 123 0.09 -2.90 -24.43
C LEU A 123 -0.47 -4.32 -24.58
N ARG A 124 0.14 -5.07 -25.51
CA ARG A 124 -0.16 -6.47 -25.76
C ARG A 124 1.11 -7.29 -25.77
N PHE A 125 1.06 -8.44 -25.12
CA PHE A 125 2.20 -9.33 -24.90
C PHE A 125 1.88 -10.69 -25.51
N LYS A 126 2.71 -11.11 -26.47
CA LYS A 126 2.57 -12.41 -27.12
C LYS A 126 3.27 -13.48 -26.30
N ILE A 127 2.53 -14.50 -25.86
CA ILE A 127 3.02 -15.70 -25.17
C ILE A 127 2.43 -16.90 -25.90
N GLY A 128 3.26 -17.67 -26.61
CA GLY A 128 2.81 -18.71 -27.53
C GLY A 128 1.88 -18.15 -28.61
N ASP A 129 0.67 -18.71 -28.66
CA ASP A 129 -0.41 -18.27 -29.55
C ASP A 129 -1.37 -17.27 -28.88
N GLU A 130 -1.19 -16.98 -27.60
CA GLU A 130 -2.01 -16.01 -26.86
C GLU A 130 -1.45 -14.59 -26.99
N GLU A 131 -2.35 -13.62 -27.10
CA GLU A 131 -2.04 -12.20 -26.97
C GLU A 131 -2.75 -11.65 -25.73
N LEU A 132 -1.96 -11.32 -24.71
CA LEU A 132 -2.45 -10.97 -23.38
C LEU A 132 -2.25 -9.49 -23.08
N SER A 133 -3.09 -8.93 -22.19
CA SER A 133 -2.84 -7.64 -21.54
C SER A 133 -1.84 -7.80 -20.38
N LEU A 134 -1.34 -6.68 -19.85
CA LEU A 134 -0.28 -6.64 -18.84
C LEU A 134 -0.53 -7.54 -17.63
N GLU A 135 -1.70 -7.47 -17.00
CA GLU A 135 -2.01 -8.20 -15.78
C GLU A 135 -2.01 -9.73 -15.97
N PRO A 136 -2.75 -10.31 -16.94
CA PRO A 136 -2.63 -11.73 -17.27
C PRO A 136 -1.19 -12.17 -17.58
N THR A 137 -0.40 -11.34 -18.27
CA THR A 137 1.02 -11.62 -18.54
C THR A 137 1.86 -11.66 -17.26
N LEU A 138 1.68 -10.70 -16.35
CA LEU A 138 2.35 -10.70 -15.03
C LEU A 138 1.95 -11.92 -14.20
N ASN A 139 0.68 -12.33 -14.25
CA ASN A 139 0.20 -13.53 -13.56
C ASN A 139 0.89 -14.82 -14.04
N ARG A 140 1.36 -14.87 -15.31
CA ARG A 140 2.16 -16.01 -15.80
C ARG A 140 3.52 -16.15 -15.10
N LEU A 141 4.03 -15.10 -14.43
CA LEU A 141 5.24 -15.18 -13.60
C LEU A 141 5.02 -15.99 -12.31
N LEU A 142 3.77 -16.30 -11.97
CA LEU A 142 3.38 -17.15 -10.83
C LEU A 142 3.04 -18.59 -11.27
N ASP A 143 3.21 -18.94 -12.55
CA ASP A 143 2.92 -20.29 -13.04
C ASP A 143 3.91 -21.30 -12.44
N GLN A 144 3.48 -22.53 -12.18
CA GLN A 144 4.36 -23.61 -11.69
C GLN A 144 5.42 -24.00 -12.73
N ASP A 145 5.10 -23.85 -14.02
CA ASP A 145 6.01 -24.15 -15.12
C ASP A 145 7.00 -22.99 -15.40
N GLY A 146 8.29 -23.25 -15.14
CA GLY A 146 9.35 -22.28 -15.36
C GLY A 146 9.54 -21.85 -16.82
N ALA A 147 9.15 -22.68 -17.79
CA ALA A 147 9.20 -22.31 -19.20
C ALA A 147 8.21 -21.18 -19.51
N LYS A 148 6.99 -21.26 -18.96
CA LYS A 148 5.96 -20.22 -19.10
C LYS A 148 6.36 -18.93 -18.40
N ARG A 149 6.93 -19.03 -17.20
CA ARG A 149 7.46 -17.84 -16.48
C ARG A 149 8.53 -17.12 -17.29
N LYS A 150 9.48 -17.88 -17.86
CA LYS A 150 10.54 -17.34 -18.72
C LYS A 150 9.97 -16.67 -19.96
N GLU A 151 9.06 -17.34 -20.67
CA GLU A 151 8.42 -16.79 -21.86
C GLU A 151 7.68 -15.49 -21.55
N ALA A 152 6.93 -15.45 -20.44
CA ALA A 152 6.24 -14.25 -19.99
C ALA A 152 7.20 -13.10 -19.69
N SER A 153 8.30 -13.36 -18.97
CA SER A 153 9.31 -12.33 -18.69
C SER A 153 9.97 -11.80 -19.97
N GLN A 154 10.25 -12.67 -20.95
CA GLN A 154 10.81 -12.26 -22.24
C GLN A 154 9.81 -11.41 -23.05
N ALA A 155 8.53 -11.78 -23.03
CA ALA A 155 7.47 -10.99 -23.67
C ALA A 155 7.34 -9.60 -23.02
N LEU A 156 7.33 -9.52 -21.68
CA LEU A 156 7.33 -8.27 -20.92
C LEU A 156 8.53 -7.40 -21.30
N SER A 157 9.74 -7.94 -21.16
CA SER A 157 11.00 -7.26 -21.50
C SER A 157 11.00 -6.72 -22.93
N GLY A 158 10.56 -7.53 -23.90
CA GLY A 158 10.55 -7.16 -25.31
C GLY A 158 9.56 -6.03 -25.63
N VAL A 159 8.37 -6.04 -25.02
CA VAL A 159 7.37 -5.00 -25.21
C VAL A 159 7.75 -3.71 -24.49
N PHE A 160 8.28 -3.80 -23.26
CA PHE A 160 8.78 -2.63 -22.53
C PHE A 160 9.96 -1.99 -23.27
N GLY A 161 10.91 -2.79 -23.76
CA GLY A 161 12.03 -2.30 -24.55
C GLY A 161 11.60 -1.52 -25.81
N LYS A 162 10.56 -1.98 -26.52
CA LYS A 162 10.01 -1.25 -27.69
C LYS A 162 9.40 0.11 -27.34
N ASN A 163 8.93 0.28 -26.10
CA ASN A 163 8.26 1.49 -25.62
C ASN A 163 9.16 2.34 -24.70
N LEU A 164 10.42 1.95 -24.52
CA LEU A 164 11.31 2.53 -23.51
C LEU A 164 11.51 4.03 -23.68
N ARG A 165 11.59 4.52 -24.93
CA ARG A 165 11.69 5.96 -25.24
C ARG A 165 10.49 6.75 -24.71
N LEU A 166 9.28 6.21 -24.86
CA LEU A 166 8.06 6.85 -24.38
C LEU A 166 8.02 6.89 -22.85
N PHE A 167 8.27 5.76 -22.19
CA PHE A 167 8.26 5.69 -20.73
C PHE A 167 9.39 6.54 -20.11
N THR A 168 10.54 6.61 -20.76
CA THR A 168 11.64 7.51 -20.34
C THR A 168 11.22 8.97 -20.38
N LEU A 169 10.52 9.40 -21.45
CA LEU A 169 10.02 10.77 -21.56
C LEU A 169 8.95 11.08 -20.51
N ILE A 170 8.02 10.14 -20.27
CA ILE A 170 7.00 10.28 -19.23
C ILE A 170 7.65 10.46 -17.86
N THR A 171 8.56 9.55 -17.48
CA THR A 171 9.26 9.60 -16.18
C THR A 171 10.07 10.87 -16.02
N ASN A 172 10.85 11.28 -17.02
CA ASN A 172 11.64 12.52 -16.96
C ASN A 172 10.77 13.77 -16.84
N THR A 173 9.63 13.80 -17.53
CA THR A 173 8.73 14.96 -17.53
C THR A 173 8.03 15.09 -16.18
N LEU A 174 7.51 13.98 -15.64
CA LEU A 174 6.86 13.97 -14.33
C LEU A 174 7.83 14.21 -13.18
N ALA A 175 9.05 13.66 -13.24
CA ALA A 175 10.07 13.95 -12.25
C ALA A 175 10.48 15.44 -12.27
N LYS A 176 10.51 16.07 -13.45
CA LYS A 176 10.76 17.51 -13.58
C LYS A 176 9.57 18.36 -13.11
N ASP A 177 8.35 17.98 -13.44
CA ASP A 177 7.14 18.65 -12.95
C ASP A 177 7.08 18.66 -11.42
N LYS A 178 7.38 17.51 -10.80
CA LYS A 178 7.52 17.40 -9.34
C LYS A 178 8.60 18.33 -8.79
N GLU A 179 9.80 18.31 -9.36
CA GLU A 179 10.91 19.17 -8.92
C GLU A 179 10.55 20.66 -9.01
N ILE A 180 9.87 21.08 -10.07
CA ILE A 180 9.40 22.46 -10.21
C ILE A 180 8.43 22.79 -9.08
N SER A 181 7.41 21.96 -8.86
CA SER A 181 6.45 22.16 -7.76
C SER A 181 7.16 22.23 -6.40
N ASP A 182 8.07 21.29 -6.12
CA ASP A 182 8.80 21.23 -4.85
C ASP A 182 9.63 22.51 -4.63
N ARG A 183 10.36 22.95 -5.65
CA ARG A 183 11.20 24.16 -5.59
C ARG A 183 10.37 25.43 -5.36
N TRP A 184 9.23 25.58 -6.04
CA TRP A 184 8.36 26.75 -5.83
C TRP A 184 7.80 26.78 -4.42
N ARG A 185 7.47 25.61 -3.87
CA ARG A 185 6.95 25.45 -2.50
C ARG A 185 8.02 25.51 -1.42
N GLY A 186 9.30 25.51 -1.77
CA GLY A 186 10.40 25.60 -0.81
C GLY A 186 10.78 24.27 -0.14
N PHE A 187 10.41 23.13 -0.74
CA PHE A 187 10.88 21.83 -0.28
C PHE A 187 12.35 21.61 -0.65
N GLU A 188 13.14 21.05 0.26
CA GLU A 188 14.59 20.89 0.10
C GLU A 188 14.93 19.50 -0.46
N ASP A 189 14.41 18.45 0.19
CA ASP A 189 14.60 17.07 -0.21
C ASP A 189 13.57 16.64 -1.26
N VAL A 190 13.94 15.70 -2.12
CA VAL A 190 13.07 15.20 -3.20
C VAL A 190 11.80 14.53 -2.68
N ALA A 191 11.80 14.00 -1.45
CA ALA A 191 10.67 13.28 -0.86
C ALA A 191 9.85 14.09 0.16
N ASP A 192 10.22 15.33 0.47
CA ASP A 192 9.59 16.13 1.54
C ASP A 192 8.08 16.28 1.41
N SER A 193 7.62 16.64 0.21
CA SER A 193 6.19 16.83 -0.04
C SER A 193 5.40 15.56 0.24
N ARG A 194 6.01 14.38 0.06
CA ARG A 194 5.40 13.09 0.39
C ARG A 194 5.49 12.78 1.89
N HIS A 195 6.63 13.06 2.53
CA HIS A 195 6.79 12.90 3.99
C HIS A 195 5.75 13.72 4.74
N LEU A 196 5.55 14.99 4.33
CA LEU A 196 4.52 15.87 4.87
C LEU A 196 3.12 15.28 4.68
N ALA A 197 2.78 14.85 3.46
CA ALA A 197 1.46 14.25 3.16
C ALA A 197 1.20 12.97 3.96
N ASN A 198 2.23 12.16 4.22
CA ASN A 198 2.14 10.95 5.01
C ASN A 198 2.21 11.20 6.53
N ARG A 199 2.45 12.45 6.95
CA ARG A 199 2.64 12.85 8.36
C ARG A 199 3.77 12.06 9.03
N VAL A 200 4.93 11.99 8.38
CA VAL A 200 6.12 11.31 8.91
C VAL A 200 7.35 12.20 8.71
N GLU A 201 8.19 12.30 9.73
CA GLU A 201 9.42 13.10 9.69
C GLU A 201 10.55 12.40 8.90
N ARG A 202 11.44 13.17 8.26
CA ARG A 202 12.59 12.62 7.50
C ARG A 202 13.41 11.59 8.30
N PRO A 203 13.80 11.85 9.57
CA PRO A 203 14.64 10.91 10.32
C PRO A 203 13.96 9.55 10.55
N VAL A 204 12.63 9.52 10.63
CA VAL A 204 11.86 8.27 10.78
C VAL A 204 11.93 7.44 9.51
N VAL A 205 11.76 8.07 8.33
CA VAL A 205 11.90 7.39 7.04
C VAL A 205 13.34 6.93 6.81
N GLU A 206 14.32 7.76 7.18
CA GLU A 206 15.74 7.41 7.09
C GLU A 206 16.10 6.22 7.98
N ALA A 207 15.58 6.17 9.21
CA ALA A 207 15.75 5.04 10.13
C ALA A 207 15.15 3.74 9.55
N LEU A 208 13.93 3.80 9.02
CA LEU A 208 13.28 2.66 8.35
C LEU A 208 14.09 2.16 7.15
N VAL A 209 14.47 3.06 6.24
CA VAL A 209 15.21 2.71 5.02
C VAL A 209 16.56 2.10 5.38
N GLY A 210 17.29 2.71 6.32
CA GLY A 210 18.59 2.21 6.79
C GLY A 210 18.47 0.82 7.41
N ALA A 211 17.53 0.61 8.33
CA ALA A 211 17.31 -0.68 8.97
C ALA A 211 16.98 -1.80 7.95
N VAL A 212 16.14 -1.49 6.95
CA VAL A 212 15.77 -2.46 5.90
C VAL A 212 16.95 -2.77 4.97
N GLU A 213 17.70 -1.77 4.51
CA GLU A 213 18.86 -1.97 3.63
C GLU A 213 19.96 -2.78 4.35
N ASP A 214 20.23 -2.50 5.63
CA ASP A 214 21.18 -3.25 6.46
C ASP A 214 20.75 -4.69 6.73
N ALA A 215 19.44 -4.96 6.64
CA ALA A 215 18.86 -6.28 6.84
C ALA A 215 18.76 -7.13 5.56
N TYR A 216 19.01 -6.58 4.36
CA TYR A 216 18.94 -7.36 3.11
C TYR A 216 19.73 -8.69 3.15
N PRO A 217 20.98 -8.73 3.66
CA PRO A 217 21.72 -9.99 3.75
C PRO A 217 21.06 -11.02 4.66
N ARG A 218 20.38 -10.59 5.73
CA ARG A 218 19.74 -11.47 6.72
C ARG A 218 18.31 -11.88 6.33
N MET A 219 17.70 -11.18 5.38
CA MET A 219 16.34 -11.42 4.91
C MET A 219 16.31 -11.94 3.47
N SER A 220 16.18 -11.03 2.48
CA SER A 220 15.97 -11.39 1.06
C SER A 220 17.09 -12.27 0.51
N HIS A 221 18.36 -11.97 0.82
CA HIS A 221 19.49 -12.73 0.28
C HIS A 221 19.47 -14.18 0.79
N ARG A 222 19.23 -14.36 2.09
CA ARG A 222 19.09 -15.68 2.73
C ARG A 222 17.89 -16.44 2.17
N TYR A 223 16.72 -15.80 2.14
CA TYR A 223 15.50 -16.43 1.66
C TYR A 223 15.63 -16.87 0.19
N TYR A 224 16.14 -16.02 -0.70
CA TYR A 224 16.27 -16.40 -2.10
C TYR A 224 17.34 -17.47 -2.33
N ALA A 225 18.39 -17.53 -1.50
CA ALA A 225 19.33 -18.65 -1.52
C ALA A 225 18.69 -19.98 -1.09
N LEU A 226 17.80 -19.93 -0.10
CA LEU A 226 17.01 -21.07 0.35
C LEU A 226 16.02 -21.52 -0.74
N LYS A 227 15.27 -20.58 -1.32
CA LYS A 227 14.34 -20.85 -2.43
C LYS A 227 15.05 -21.40 -3.67
N ALA A 228 16.24 -20.91 -4.01
CA ALA A 228 17.05 -21.48 -5.10
C ALA A 228 17.30 -22.98 -4.90
N ARG A 229 17.68 -23.40 -3.68
CA ARG A 229 17.88 -24.82 -3.34
C ARG A 229 16.59 -25.63 -3.48
N TRP A 230 15.46 -25.12 -2.98
CA TRP A 230 14.15 -25.79 -3.12
C TRP A 230 13.71 -25.96 -4.57
N MET A 231 14.09 -25.01 -5.42
CA MET A 231 13.83 -25.04 -6.86
C MET A 231 14.86 -25.87 -7.64
N GLY A 232 15.86 -26.44 -6.97
CA GLY A 232 16.93 -27.22 -7.59
C GLY A 232 17.85 -26.38 -8.49
N GLN A 233 18.04 -25.09 -8.17
CA GLN A 233 18.84 -24.15 -8.96
C GLN A 233 19.97 -23.54 -8.11
N ASP A 234 21.12 -23.25 -8.73
CA ASP A 234 22.21 -22.52 -8.06
C ASP A 234 21.85 -21.06 -7.82
N LYS A 235 21.13 -20.45 -8.77
CA LYS A 235 20.56 -19.10 -8.71
C LYS A 235 19.21 -19.08 -9.41
N LEU A 236 18.27 -18.35 -8.83
CA LEU A 236 16.95 -18.13 -9.43
C LEU A 236 17.06 -17.06 -10.51
N ALA A 237 16.55 -17.32 -11.70
CA ALA A 237 16.30 -16.21 -12.63
C ALA A 237 15.26 -15.25 -12.03
N HIS A 238 15.30 -13.96 -12.37
CA HIS A 238 14.36 -12.98 -11.82
C HIS A 238 12.87 -13.32 -12.02
N TRP A 239 12.52 -14.10 -13.06
CA TRP A 239 11.16 -14.57 -13.30
C TRP A 239 10.73 -15.76 -12.42
N ASP A 240 11.67 -16.39 -11.70
CA ASP A 240 11.40 -17.47 -10.73
C ASP A 240 11.20 -16.93 -9.30
N ARG A 241 11.46 -15.63 -9.09
CA ARG A 241 11.42 -14.98 -7.76
C ARG A 241 10.08 -15.18 -7.04
N ASN A 242 8.97 -15.02 -7.76
CA ASN A 242 7.62 -15.14 -7.21
C ASN A 242 6.95 -16.48 -7.56
N ALA A 243 7.73 -17.47 -8.05
CA ALA A 243 7.17 -18.76 -8.40
C ALA A 243 6.70 -19.51 -7.14
N PRO A 244 5.55 -20.21 -7.19
CA PRO A 244 5.14 -21.09 -6.09
C PRO A 244 6.18 -22.18 -5.85
N LEU A 245 6.25 -22.69 -4.62
CA LEU A 245 7.12 -23.82 -4.31
C LEU A 245 6.66 -25.08 -5.06
N PRO A 246 7.58 -25.96 -5.52
CA PRO A 246 7.20 -27.17 -6.26
C PRO A 246 6.25 -28.10 -5.49
N GLU A 247 6.30 -28.08 -4.16
CA GLU A 247 5.51 -28.94 -3.27
C GLU A 247 4.27 -28.26 -2.68
N GLU A 248 3.90 -27.05 -3.13
CA GLU A 248 2.76 -26.31 -2.57
C GLU A 248 1.43 -27.07 -2.73
N PRO A 249 0.71 -27.39 -1.62
CA PRO A 249 -0.54 -28.13 -1.67
C PRO A 249 -1.65 -27.36 -2.40
N ARG A 250 -2.43 -28.05 -3.23
CA ARG A 250 -3.63 -27.49 -3.90
C ARG A 250 -4.89 -27.68 -3.04
N GLN A 251 -4.84 -27.25 -1.79
CA GLN A 251 -6.01 -27.29 -0.92
C GLN A 251 -6.99 -26.18 -1.28
N VAL A 252 -8.29 -26.51 -1.29
CA VAL A 252 -9.37 -25.55 -1.38
C VAL A 252 -9.99 -25.41 0.01
N ILE A 253 -10.03 -24.19 0.53
CA ILE A 253 -10.67 -23.80 1.79
C ILE A 253 -12.02 -23.19 1.43
N GLU A 254 -13.10 -23.83 1.87
CA GLU A 254 -14.47 -23.36 1.60
C GLU A 254 -14.73 -22.03 2.32
N TRP A 255 -15.62 -21.20 1.77
CA TRP A 255 -15.90 -19.85 2.30
C TRP A 255 -16.30 -19.86 3.79
N ALA A 256 -17.16 -20.80 4.20
CA ALA A 256 -17.57 -20.94 5.60
C ALA A 256 -16.39 -21.27 6.53
N GLN A 257 -15.47 -22.11 6.06
CA GLN A 257 -14.26 -22.45 6.82
C GLN A 257 -13.33 -21.24 6.95
N ALA A 258 -13.18 -20.43 5.88
CA ALA A 258 -12.41 -19.19 5.95
C ALA A 258 -13.02 -18.16 6.91
N GLN A 259 -14.36 -18.03 6.92
CA GLN A 259 -15.06 -17.19 7.88
C GLN A 259 -14.76 -17.64 9.32
N ASP A 260 -14.90 -18.93 9.63
CA ASP A 260 -14.64 -19.46 10.97
C ASP A 260 -13.19 -19.22 11.40
N MET A 261 -12.22 -19.48 10.51
CA MET A 261 -10.80 -19.26 10.77
C MET A 261 -10.47 -17.80 11.14
N VAL A 262 -11.03 -16.83 10.41
CA VAL A 262 -10.77 -15.41 10.67
C VAL A 262 -11.47 -14.96 11.95
N LEU A 263 -12.72 -15.35 12.17
CA LEU A 263 -13.47 -14.98 13.38
C LEU A 263 -12.86 -15.60 14.64
N GLU A 264 -12.38 -16.85 14.57
CA GLU A 264 -11.67 -17.50 15.68
C GLU A 264 -10.37 -16.76 16.01
N ALA A 265 -9.55 -16.45 15.00
CA ALA A 265 -8.30 -15.72 15.18
C ALA A 265 -8.52 -14.33 15.80
N TYR A 266 -9.53 -13.59 15.31
CA TYR A 266 -9.85 -12.26 15.83
C TYR A 266 -10.42 -12.34 17.24
N GLY A 267 -11.26 -13.34 17.51
CA GLY A 267 -11.91 -13.53 18.81
C GLY A 267 -10.94 -13.93 19.91
N ALA A 268 -9.94 -14.75 19.57
CA ALA A 268 -8.86 -15.13 20.47
C ALA A 268 -8.00 -13.92 20.89
N PHE A 269 -7.82 -12.94 20.00
CA PHE A 269 -7.10 -11.70 20.31
C PHE A 269 -7.98 -10.69 21.05
N ALA A 270 -9.13 -10.34 20.48
CA ALA A 270 -10.06 -9.36 21.03
C ALA A 270 -11.51 -9.68 20.60
N PRO A 271 -12.40 -10.06 21.54
CA PRO A 271 -13.79 -10.38 21.21
C PRO A 271 -14.55 -9.28 20.44
N GLU A 272 -14.20 -8.01 20.67
CA GLU A 272 -14.76 -6.87 19.94
C GLU A 272 -14.39 -6.89 18.45
N MET A 273 -13.16 -7.29 18.10
CA MET A 273 -12.75 -7.41 16.69
C MET A 273 -13.56 -8.49 15.97
N ALA A 274 -13.74 -9.65 16.59
CA ALA A 274 -14.58 -10.71 16.03
C ALA A 274 -16.05 -10.27 15.90
N SER A 275 -16.59 -9.55 16.89
CA SER A 275 -17.94 -9.02 16.82
C SER A 275 -18.13 -8.06 15.64
N ILE A 276 -17.16 -7.15 15.41
CA ILE A 276 -17.21 -6.23 14.28
C ILE A 276 -17.03 -6.99 12.96
N ALA A 277 -16.11 -7.95 12.89
CA ALA A 277 -15.93 -8.78 11.70
C ALA A 277 -17.16 -9.63 11.38
N SER A 278 -17.87 -10.15 12.38
CA SER A 278 -19.10 -10.93 12.20
C SER A 278 -20.18 -10.13 11.49
N ASP A 279 -20.31 -8.84 11.81
CA ASP A 279 -21.25 -7.94 11.15
C ASP A 279 -21.04 -7.90 9.62
N PHE A 280 -19.81 -8.00 9.13
CA PHE A 280 -19.55 -8.01 7.68
C PHE A 280 -20.16 -9.23 6.99
N PHE A 281 -20.11 -10.39 7.63
CA PHE A 281 -20.70 -11.61 7.11
C PHE A 281 -22.23 -11.59 7.27
N GLU A 282 -22.73 -11.30 8.47
CA GLU A 282 -24.16 -11.35 8.80
C GLU A 282 -24.99 -10.30 8.02
N LYS A 283 -24.39 -9.14 7.74
CA LYS A 283 -25.06 -8.02 7.06
C LYS A 283 -24.71 -7.91 5.57
N ASN A 284 -24.00 -8.89 5.00
CA ASN A 284 -23.59 -8.94 3.59
C ASN A 284 -22.79 -7.71 3.14
N TRP A 285 -21.78 -7.33 3.92
CA TRP A 285 -20.86 -6.24 3.56
C TRP A 285 -19.64 -6.72 2.76
N ILE A 286 -19.57 -8.03 2.47
CA ILE A 286 -18.50 -8.65 1.69
C ILE A 286 -19.07 -9.14 0.36
N ASP A 287 -18.49 -8.68 -0.74
CA ASP A 287 -18.68 -9.23 -2.07
C ASP A 287 -17.50 -10.15 -2.42
N ALA A 288 -17.61 -11.44 -2.12
CA ALA A 288 -16.52 -12.42 -2.24
C ALA A 288 -16.43 -13.22 -3.55
N PRO A 289 -17.53 -13.65 -4.20
CA PRO A 289 -17.44 -14.53 -5.38
C PRO A 289 -16.78 -13.86 -6.59
N VAL A 290 -16.00 -14.65 -7.35
CA VAL A 290 -15.46 -14.25 -8.64
C VAL A 290 -16.58 -14.25 -9.69
N ARG A 291 -16.67 -13.20 -10.50
CA ARG A 291 -17.58 -13.11 -11.64
C ARG A 291 -17.02 -12.21 -12.73
N ASP A 292 -17.46 -12.41 -13.97
CA ASP A 292 -17.07 -11.58 -15.10
C ASP A 292 -17.44 -10.11 -14.85
N GLY A 293 -16.58 -9.19 -15.34
CA GLY A 293 -16.78 -7.76 -15.19
C GLY A 293 -16.43 -7.18 -13.81
N LYS A 294 -16.42 -7.98 -12.74
CA LYS A 294 -16.04 -7.52 -11.39
C LYS A 294 -14.60 -7.01 -11.37
N SER A 295 -14.35 -5.94 -10.60
CA SER A 295 -13.01 -5.42 -10.37
C SER A 295 -12.07 -6.54 -9.87
N PRO A 296 -10.84 -6.65 -10.41
CA PRO A 296 -9.87 -7.63 -9.93
C PRO A 296 -9.36 -7.27 -8.53
N GLY A 297 -8.66 -8.22 -7.89
CA GLY A 297 -8.01 -8.03 -6.60
C GLY A 297 -8.98 -8.08 -5.40
N ALA A 298 -8.62 -7.36 -4.35
CA ALA A 298 -9.43 -7.15 -3.15
C ALA A 298 -9.22 -5.74 -2.60
N PHE A 299 -10.22 -5.22 -1.88
CA PHE A 299 -10.11 -3.98 -1.11
C PHE A 299 -11.20 -3.88 -0.05
N SER A 300 -10.95 -3.03 0.95
CA SER A 300 -11.88 -2.60 1.99
C SER A 300 -12.16 -1.10 1.85
N HIS A 301 -13.33 -0.75 1.31
CA HIS A 301 -13.72 0.62 1.05
C HIS A 301 -14.34 1.24 2.32
N PRO A 302 -13.76 2.31 2.89
CA PRO A 302 -14.20 2.89 4.16
C PRO A 302 -15.58 3.57 4.09
N THR A 303 -16.03 3.87 2.88
CA THR A 303 -17.21 4.68 2.57
C THR A 303 -17.18 6.04 3.27
N VAL A 304 -18.00 6.25 4.30
CA VAL A 304 -18.03 7.42 5.18
C VAL A 304 -18.50 6.99 6.57
N PRO A 305 -18.19 7.74 7.64
CA PRO A 305 -18.61 7.40 9.00
C PRO A 305 -20.12 7.20 9.21
N SER A 306 -20.98 7.84 8.40
CA SER A 306 -22.44 7.64 8.47
C SER A 306 -22.94 6.36 7.76
N ALA A 307 -22.04 5.58 7.17
CA ALA A 307 -22.28 4.31 6.52
C ALA A 307 -21.27 3.27 7.01
N HIS A 308 -21.56 2.00 6.76
CA HIS A 308 -20.59 0.94 7.03
C HIS A 308 -19.61 0.81 5.85
N PRO A 309 -18.40 0.31 6.11
CA PRO A 309 -17.48 -0.08 5.05
C PRO A 309 -17.98 -1.29 4.26
N TYR A 310 -17.35 -1.53 3.10
CA TYR A 310 -17.61 -2.70 2.24
C TYR A 310 -16.29 -3.36 1.83
N ILE A 311 -16.29 -4.68 1.76
CA ILE A 311 -15.17 -5.46 1.26
C ILE A 311 -15.54 -6.02 -0.11
N LEU A 312 -14.66 -5.86 -1.08
CA LEU A 312 -14.69 -6.58 -2.35
C LEU A 312 -13.48 -7.50 -2.39
N MET A 313 -13.68 -8.76 -2.72
CA MET A 313 -12.57 -9.68 -2.98
C MET A 313 -12.94 -10.72 -4.04
N ASN A 314 -11.96 -11.47 -4.52
CA ASN A 314 -12.14 -12.50 -5.52
C ASN A 314 -11.72 -13.86 -4.95
N TYR A 315 -12.57 -14.44 -4.09
CA TYR A 315 -12.27 -15.65 -3.34
C TYR A 315 -12.34 -16.91 -4.20
N GLN A 316 -11.25 -17.68 -4.26
CA GLN A 316 -11.13 -18.94 -5.01
C GLN A 316 -10.80 -20.15 -4.11
N GLY A 317 -10.76 -19.94 -2.79
CA GLY A 317 -10.48 -20.98 -1.80
C GLY A 317 -9.01 -21.30 -1.59
N LYS A 318 -8.07 -20.48 -2.07
CA LYS A 318 -6.64 -20.69 -1.78
C LYS A 318 -6.32 -20.20 -0.35
N PRO A 319 -5.31 -20.75 0.33
CA PRO A 319 -4.84 -20.22 1.62
C PRO A 319 -4.57 -18.71 1.60
N ARG A 320 -4.00 -18.20 0.50
CA ARG A 320 -3.79 -16.77 0.28
C ARG A 320 -5.09 -15.95 0.25
N ASP A 321 -6.20 -16.54 -0.20
CA ASP A 321 -7.49 -15.86 -0.21
C ASP A 321 -8.03 -15.71 1.22
N VAL A 322 -7.75 -16.66 2.12
CA VAL A 322 -8.08 -16.53 3.57
C VAL A 322 -7.28 -15.41 4.21
N MET A 323 -5.99 -15.31 3.89
CA MET A 323 -5.14 -14.21 4.33
C MET A 323 -5.65 -12.86 3.80
N THR A 324 -6.07 -12.82 2.54
CA THR A 324 -6.68 -11.63 1.93
C THR A 324 -7.99 -11.26 2.63
N LEU A 325 -8.84 -12.23 2.96
CA LEU A 325 -10.06 -11.99 3.75
C LEU A 325 -9.74 -11.38 5.13
N ALA A 326 -8.77 -11.95 5.85
CA ALA A 326 -8.31 -11.42 7.13
C ALA A 326 -7.82 -9.97 6.97
N HIS A 327 -6.95 -9.74 5.98
CA HIS A 327 -6.41 -8.41 5.66
C HIS A 327 -7.53 -7.37 5.47
N GLU A 328 -8.48 -7.63 4.58
CA GLU A 328 -9.57 -6.68 4.31
C GLU A 328 -10.53 -6.50 5.49
N LEU A 329 -10.77 -7.56 6.27
CA LEU A 329 -11.54 -7.46 7.52
C LEU A 329 -10.80 -6.64 8.59
N GLY A 330 -9.47 -6.70 8.64
CA GLY A 330 -8.68 -5.84 9.52
C GLY A 330 -8.88 -4.36 9.20
N HIS A 331 -8.84 -3.99 7.91
CA HIS A 331 -9.24 -2.64 7.48
C HIS A 331 -10.69 -2.34 7.88
N GLY A 332 -11.61 -3.26 7.63
CA GLY A 332 -13.03 -3.09 7.98
C GLY A 332 -13.26 -2.81 9.46
N VAL A 333 -12.58 -3.56 10.33
CA VAL A 333 -12.61 -3.36 11.79
C VAL A 333 -12.06 -1.98 12.16
N HIS A 334 -10.92 -1.59 11.60
CA HIS A 334 -10.32 -0.28 11.84
C HIS A 334 -11.27 0.86 11.44
N GLN A 335 -11.89 0.75 10.27
CA GLN A 335 -12.81 1.75 9.73
C GLN A 335 -14.05 1.90 10.63
N VAL A 336 -14.63 0.80 11.12
CA VAL A 336 -15.76 0.83 12.06
C VAL A 336 -15.36 1.46 13.39
N LEU A 337 -14.17 1.14 13.93
CA LEU A 337 -13.68 1.72 15.19
C LEU A 337 -13.41 3.22 15.07
N ALA A 338 -12.76 3.65 13.98
CA ALA A 338 -12.40 5.04 13.72
C ALA A 338 -13.59 5.92 13.32
N ALA A 339 -14.68 5.35 12.79
CA ALA A 339 -15.86 6.10 12.31
C ALA A 339 -16.43 7.08 13.35
N LYS A 340 -16.30 6.78 14.65
CA LYS A 340 -16.77 7.68 15.74
C LYS A 340 -16.07 9.03 15.78
N GLN A 341 -14.90 9.17 15.15
CA GLN A 341 -14.17 10.44 15.04
C GLN A 341 -14.80 11.38 13.99
N GLY A 342 -15.68 10.90 13.12
CA GLY A 342 -16.31 11.70 12.08
C GLY A 342 -15.45 11.90 10.82
N PRO A 343 -16.04 12.42 9.72
CA PRO A 343 -15.44 12.42 8.39
C PRO A 343 -14.07 13.12 8.27
N LEU A 344 -13.80 14.12 9.10
CA LEU A 344 -12.54 14.88 9.02
C LEU A 344 -11.40 14.23 9.80
N MET A 345 -11.71 13.37 10.77
CA MET A 345 -10.74 12.83 11.74
C MET A 345 -10.63 11.30 11.72
N ALA A 346 -11.64 10.60 11.23
CA ALA A 346 -11.60 9.15 11.06
C ALA A 346 -10.53 8.68 10.04
N PRO A 347 -10.33 9.36 8.89
CA PRO A 347 -9.34 8.92 7.90
C PRO A 347 -7.92 8.89 8.47
N THR A 348 -7.26 7.74 8.35
CA THR A 348 -5.87 7.54 8.79
C THR A 348 -4.89 7.90 7.67
N PRO A 349 -3.69 8.40 8.01
CA PRO A 349 -2.62 8.52 7.02
C PRO A 349 -2.21 7.12 6.54
N LEU A 350 -1.71 7.03 5.30
CA LEU A 350 -1.41 5.75 4.65
C LEU A 350 -0.39 4.91 5.42
N THR A 351 0.51 5.55 6.16
CA THR A 351 1.51 4.90 7.02
C THR A 351 0.90 4.12 8.19
N LEU A 352 -0.34 4.43 8.58
CA LEU A 352 -1.07 3.76 9.66
C LEU A 352 -2.27 2.96 9.15
N ALA A 353 -2.59 3.04 7.85
CA ALA A 353 -3.75 2.36 7.26
C ALA A 353 -3.63 0.83 7.33
N GLU A 354 -2.41 0.33 7.17
CA GLU A 354 -2.10 -1.12 7.19
C GLU A 354 -2.02 -1.72 8.60
N THR A 355 -2.13 -0.88 9.64
CA THR A 355 -1.92 -1.32 11.02
C THR A 355 -2.86 -2.47 11.40
N ALA A 356 -4.13 -2.37 11.03
CA ALA A 356 -5.14 -3.36 11.39
C ALA A 356 -5.21 -4.55 10.46
N SER A 357 -5.03 -4.32 9.15
CA SER A 357 -5.08 -5.37 8.12
C SER A 357 -3.95 -6.37 8.31
N VAL A 358 -2.70 -5.91 8.39
CA VAL A 358 -1.53 -6.78 8.54
C VAL A 358 -1.53 -7.47 9.90
N PHE A 359 -2.00 -6.81 10.97
CA PHE A 359 -2.06 -7.43 12.30
C PHE A 359 -3.10 -8.55 12.33
N GLY A 360 -4.28 -8.29 11.76
CA GLY A 360 -5.33 -9.29 11.59
C GLY A 360 -4.86 -10.48 10.75
N GLU A 361 -4.16 -10.20 9.65
CA GLU A 361 -3.52 -11.21 8.82
C GLU A 361 -2.52 -12.05 9.63
N MET A 362 -1.66 -11.45 10.46
CA MET A 362 -0.72 -12.18 11.33
C MET A 362 -1.41 -13.08 12.36
N LEU A 363 -2.53 -12.64 12.93
CA LEU A 363 -3.35 -13.48 13.82
C LEU A 363 -3.88 -14.71 13.06
N THR A 364 -4.49 -14.51 11.90
CA THR A 364 -5.03 -15.60 11.08
C THR A 364 -3.92 -16.53 10.56
N PHE A 365 -2.76 -15.99 10.19
CA PHE A 365 -1.59 -16.77 9.78
C PHE A 365 -1.20 -17.78 10.85
N LYS A 366 -1.11 -17.36 12.12
CA LYS A 366 -0.69 -18.23 13.22
C LYS A 366 -1.72 -19.32 13.49
N THR A 367 -3.01 -19.01 13.38
CA THR A 367 -4.08 -20.02 13.44
C THR A 367 -3.93 -21.05 12.33
N LEU A 368 -3.77 -20.62 11.07
CA LEU A 368 -3.55 -21.52 9.93
C LEU A 368 -2.28 -22.36 10.11
N LEU A 369 -1.20 -21.74 10.59
CA LEU A 369 0.08 -22.40 10.80
C LEU A 369 0.02 -23.46 11.90
N ALA A 370 -0.76 -23.21 12.96
CA ALA A 370 -1.00 -24.17 14.04
C ALA A 370 -1.91 -25.35 13.60
N GLN A 371 -2.79 -25.10 12.62
CA GLN A 371 -3.69 -26.12 12.07
C GLN A 371 -3.10 -26.91 10.88
N ALA A 372 -1.91 -26.53 10.39
CA ALA A 372 -1.25 -27.24 9.29
C ALA A 372 -1.01 -28.72 9.65
N GLY A 373 -1.53 -29.63 8.82
CA GLY A 373 -1.53 -31.06 9.09
C GLY A 373 -0.21 -31.76 8.76
N THR A 374 0.62 -31.13 7.93
CA THR A 374 1.91 -31.67 7.49
C THR A 374 3.04 -30.64 7.53
N LEU A 375 4.28 -31.11 7.63
CA LEU A 375 5.46 -30.25 7.53
C LEU A 375 5.53 -29.50 6.18
N LYS A 376 5.03 -30.12 5.10
CA LYS A 376 4.99 -29.52 3.76
C LYS A 376 4.01 -28.34 3.70
N GLU A 377 2.80 -28.51 4.25
CA GLU A 377 1.82 -27.43 4.37
C GLU A 377 2.38 -26.28 5.22
N ARG A 378 2.99 -26.59 6.36
CA ARG A 378 3.61 -25.60 7.24
C ARG A 378 4.70 -24.80 6.52
N LYS A 379 5.61 -25.51 5.83
CA LYS A 379 6.69 -24.89 5.04
C LYS A 379 6.13 -23.98 3.93
N ALA A 380 5.10 -24.42 3.21
CA ALA A 380 4.48 -23.62 2.15
C ALA A 380 3.83 -22.33 2.70
N LEU A 381 3.13 -22.42 3.83
CA LEU A 381 2.53 -21.26 4.49
C LEU A 381 3.59 -20.24 4.92
N ILE A 382 4.67 -20.69 5.57
CA ILE A 382 5.74 -19.78 6.03
C ILE A 382 6.49 -19.18 4.83
N ALA A 383 6.83 -19.97 3.82
CA ALA A 383 7.51 -19.48 2.63
C ALA A 383 6.67 -18.42 1.89
N SER A 384 5.37 -18.66 1.74
CA SER A 384 4.44 -17.69 1.16
C SER A 384 4.38 -16.39 1.98
N LYS A 385 4.25 -16.50 3.32
CA LYS A 385 4.24 -15.32 4.20
C LYS A 385 5.55 -14.53 4.13
N VAL A 386 6.70 -15.20 4.13
CA VAL A 386 8.00 -14.53 3.97
C VAL A 386 8.09 -13.82 2.62
N GLU A 387 7.65 -14.44 1.52
CA GLU A 387 7.63 -13.78 0.21
C GLU A 387 6.75 -12.54 0.16
N ASP A 388 5.57 -12.60 0.76
CA ASP A 388 4.67 -11.45 0.86
C ASP A 388 5.33 -10.32 1.67
N MET A 389 5.93 -10.63 2.83
CA MET A 389 6.65 -9.64 3.65
C MET A 389 7.87 -9.05 2.92
N LEU A 390 8.63 -9.85 2.17
CA LEU A 390 9.74 -9.35 1.34
C LEU A 390 9.24 -8.45 0.20
N ASN A 391 8.09 -8.76 -0.40
CA ASN A 391 7.46 -7.92 -1.43
C ASN A 391 6.89 -6.60 -0.87
N THR A 392 6.50 -6.56 0.41
CA THR A 392 5.96 -5.35 1.07
C THR A 392 7.06 -4.50 1.71
N VAL A 393 8.13 -5.11 2.22
CA VAL A 393 9.23 -4.40 2.88
C VAL A 393 10.39 -4.17 1.91
N VAL A 394 11.11 -5.23 1.55
CA VAL A 394 12.37 -5.14 0.78
C VAL A 394 12.15 -4.51 -0.59
N ARG A 395 11.12 -4.96 -1.32
CA ARG A 395 10.82 -4.43 -2.66
C ARG A 395 10.36 -2.98 -2.62
N GLN A 396 9.57 -2.57 -1.63
CA GLN A 396 9.06 -1.20 -1.56
C GLN A 396 10.14 -0.21 -1.11
N ILE A 397 11.04 -0.60 -0.21
CA ILE A 397 12.24 0.19 0.08
C ILE A 397 13.16 0.28 -1.12
N ALA A 398 13.35 -0.82 -1.88
CA ALA A 398 14.09 -0.76 -3.13
C ALA A 398 13.44 0.22 -4.13
N PHE A 399 12.11 0.23 -4.24
CA PHE A 399 11.38 1.18 -5.08
C PHE A 399 11.58 2.63 -4.61
N TYR A 400 11.52 2.89 -3.31
CA TYR A 400 11.81 4.22 -2.75
C TYR A 400 13.25 4.65 -3.07
N THR A 401 14.24 3.77 -2.90
CA THR A 401 15.66 4.03 -3.21
C THR A 401 15.86 4.30 -4.71
N TYR A 402 15.14 3.60 -5.60
CA TYR A 402 15.10 3.89 -7.03
C TYR A 402 14.56 5.30 -7.31
N GLU A 403 13.40 5.66 -6.77
CA GLU A 403 12.82 7.00 -6.94
C GLU A 403 13.74 8.11 -6.44
N ARG A 404 14.34 7.92 -5.26
CA ARG A 404 15.33 8.85 -4.68
C ARG A 404 16.46 9.12 -5.67
N LYS A 405 17.07 8.08 -6.24
CA LYS A 405 18.16 8.21 -7.21
C LYS A 405 17.69 8.90 -8.50
N VAL A 406 16.54 8.51 -9.04
CA VAL A 406 15.98 9.10 -10.27
C VAL A 406 15.68 10.58 -10.09
N HIS A 407 14.95 10.96 -9.04
CA HIS A 407 14.58 12.35 -8.80
C HIS A 407 15.79 13.22 -8.44
N THR A 408 16.77 12.68 -7.72
CA THR A 408 18.02 13.40 -7.41
C THR A 408 18.82 13.65 -8.69
N ALA A 409 19.06 12.61 -9.49
CA ALA A 409 19.77 12.75 -10.76
C ALA A 409 19.01 13.66 -11.75
N ARG A 410 17.67 13.63 -11.72
CA ARG A 410 16.84 14.51 -12.56
C ARG A 410 17.03 16.00 -12.25
N ARG A 411 17.44 16.37 -11.04
CA ARG A 411 17.78 17.78 -10.69
C ARG A 411 18.99 18.27 -11.50
N GLU A 412 19.88 17.38 -11.91
CA GLU A 412 21.12 17.70 -12.63
C GLU A 412 20.96 17.67 -14.15
N GLY A 413 20.00 16.90 -14.68
CA GLY A 413 19.78 16.77 -16.12
C GLY A 413 18.64 15.83 -16.47
N GLU A 414 18.32 15.73 -17.76
CA GLU A 414 17.39 14.72 -18.24
C GLU A 414 18.12 13.37 -18.35
N LEU A 415 17.46 12.29 -17.93
CA LEU A 415 18.04 10.95 -17.85
C LEU A 415 17.73 10.15 -19.12
N THR A 416 18.73 9.44 -19.64
CA THR A 416 18.54 8.48 -20.74
C THR A 416 17.86 7.21 -20.23
N SER A 417 17.31 6.42 -21.16
CA SER A 417 16.74 5.11 -20.85
C SER A 417 17.76 4.16 -20.19
N ASP A 418 19.01 4.23 -20.65
CA ASP A 418 20.11 3.42 -20.12
C ASP A 418 20.42 3.82 -18.68
N GLN A 419 20.49 5.13 -18.35
CA GLN A 419 20.71 5.60 -16.99
C GLN A 419 19.59 5.16 -16.03
N LEU A 420 18.32 5.25 -16.47
CA LEU A 420 17.20 4.74 -15.67
C LEU A 420 17.30 3.22 -15.45
N GLY A 421 17.64 2.47 -16.50
CA GLY A 421 17.87 1.03 -16.43
C GLY A 421 19.03 0.64 -15.51
N GLU A 422 20.15 1.38 -15.55
CA GLU A 422 21.31 1.17 -14.68
C GLU A 422 20.96 1.39 -13.21
N ILE A 423 20.27 2.49 -12.88
CA ILE A 423 19.77 2.76 -11.53
C ILE A 423 18.85 1.63 -11.07
N TRP A 424 17.95 1.16 -11.93
CA TRP A 424 17.06 0.04 -11.62
C TRP A 424 17.84 -1.24 -11.31
N MET A 425 18.76 -1.63 -12.18
CA MET A 425 19.55 -2.84 -12.03
C MET A 425 20.43 -2.80 -10.76
N GLU A 426 21.05 -1.66 -10.48
CA GLU A 426 21.85 -1.46 -9.26
C GLU A 426 21.02 -1.68 -7.99
N VAL A 427 19.85 -1.04 -7.93
CA VAL A 427 18.96 -1.10 -6.78
C VAL A 427 18.37 -2.51 -6.59
N GLN A 428 17.91 -3.15 -7.67
CA GLN A 428 17.35 -4.50 -7.59
C GLN A 428 18.43 -5.54 -7.25
N ALA A 429 19.65 -5.42 -7.77
CA ALA A 429 20.74 -6.33 -7.45
C ALA A 429 21.10 -6.27 -5.95
N ARG A 430 21.13 -5.07 -5.38
CA ARG A 430 21.42 -4.86 -3.95
C ARG A 430 20.33 -5.43 -3.05
N SER A 431 19.07 -5.19 -3.38
CA SER A 431 17.94 -5.62 -2.55
C SER A 431 17.64 -7.11 -2.64
N LEU A 432 17.78 -7.71 -3.83
CA LEU A 432 17.47 -9.13 -4.07
C LEU A 432 18.66 -10.05 -3.75
N GLY A 433 19.89 -9.56 -3.91
CA GLY A 433 21.09 -10.29 -3.54
C GLY A 433 21.57 -11.32 -4.56
N PRO A 434 22.66 -12.03 -4.24
CA PRO A 434 23.45 -12.80 -5.21
C PRO A 434 22.79 -14.10 -5.69
N ALA A 435 21.76 -14.57 -4.98
CA ALA A 435 20.99 -15.76 -5.33
C ALA A 435 19.99 -15.50 -6.47
N ILE A 436 19.75 -14.24 -6.84
CA ILE A 436 18.95 -13.87 -8.00
C ILE A 436 19.85 -13.51 -9.18
N ASP A 437 19.57 -14.11 -10.32
CA ASP A 437 20.17 -13.84 -11.63
C ASP A 437 19.29 -12.84 -12.42
N LEU A 438 19.72 -11.57 -12.41
CA LEU A 438 19.08 -10.49 -13.18
C LEU A 438 19.55 -10.55 -14.64
N ARG A 439 18.76 -11.24 -15.46
CA ARG A 439 19.06 -11.49 -16.87
C ARG A 439 18.70 -10.31 -17.78
N PRO A 440 19.29 -10.25 -18.99
CA PRO A 440 19.00 -9.18 -19.96
C PRO A 440 17.50 -8.98 -20.22
N GLY A 441 17.07 -7.73 -20.30
CA GLY A 441 15.67 -7.31 -20.41
C GLY A 441 15.08 -6.81 -19.09
N TYR A 442 15.61 -7.27 -17.94
CA TYR A 442 15.10 -6.88 -16.62
C TYR A 442 15.32 -5.39 -16.31
N GLU A 443 16.29 -4.75 -16.95
CA GLU A 443 16.56 -3.31 -16.88
C GLU A 443 15.36 -2.45 -17.33
N THR A 444 14.37 -3.03 -18.01
CA THR A 444 13.16 -2.33 -18.48
C THR A 444 11.99 -2.38 -17.49
N PHE A 445 12.07 -3.19 -16.43
CA PHE A 445 10.94 -3.48 -15.54
C PHE A 445 10.50 -2.30 -14.69
N TRP A 446 11.32 -1.25 -14.54
CA TRP A 446 10.86 -0.02 -13.88
C TRP A 446 9.68 0.66 -14.62
N CYS A 447 9.53 0.41 -15.92
CA CYS A 447 8.54 1.11 -16.75
C CYS A 447 7.10 0.85 -16.30
N TYR A 448 6.78 -0.37 -15.83
CA TYR A 448 5.39 -0.74 -15.55
C TYR A 448 4.93 -0.40 -14.14
N ILE A 449 5.78 0.19 -13.30
CA ILE A 449 5.45 0.49 -11.91
C ILE A 449 4.63 1.79 -11.84
N PRO A 450 3.30 1.74 -11.63
CA PRO A 450 2.45 2.93 -11.67
C PRO A 450 2.73 3.90 -10.52
N HIS A 451 3.22 3.40 -9.38
CA HIS A 451 3.49 4.22 -8.19
C HIS A 451 4.49 5.36 -8.45
N PHE A 452 5.51 5.13 -9.29
CA PHE A 452 6.50 6.15 -9.69
C PHE A 452 5.87 7.31 -10.47
N ILE A 453 4.71 7.07 -11.08
CA ILE A 453 4.02 7.98 -11.97
C ILE A 453 2.93 8.73 -11.20
N HIS A 454 2.05 8.00 -10.53
CA HIS A 454 0.89 8.58 -9.87
C HIS A 454 1.25 9.23 -8.52
N SER A 455 2.09 8.56 -7.74
CA SER A 455 2.32 8.89 -6.33
C SER A 455 3.80 8.78 -5.94
N PRO A 456 4.67 9.69 -6.42
CA PRO A 456 6.10 9.60 -6.13
C PRO A 456 6.41 9.52 -4.64
N PHE A 457 7.37 8.67 -4.28
CA PHE A 457 7.84 8.36 -2.93
C PHE A 457 6.81 7.73 -1.99
N TYR A 458 5.64 7.35 -2.48
CA TYR A 458 4.59 6.79 -1.63
C TYR A 458 4.95 5.41 -1.07
N VAL A 459 5.73 4.63 -1.82
CA VAL A 459 5.93 3.20 -1.60
C VAL A 459 6.53 2.83 -0.25
N TYR A 460 7.32 3.70 0.40
CA TYR A 460 7.85 3.39 1.74
C TYR A 460 6.74 3.23 2.79
N ALA A 461 5.54 3.79 2.57
CA ALA A 461 4.42 3.68 3.50
C ALA A 461 3.98 2.22 3.71
N TYR A 462 4.14 1.36 2.69
CA TYR A 462 3.91 -0.08 2.81
C TYR A 462 4.90 -0.74 3.77
N ALA A 463 6.20 -0.48 3.58
CA ALA A 463 7.25 -1.01 4.45
C ALA A 463 7.11 -0.47 5.88
N PHE A 464 6.75 0.80 6.02
CA PHE A 464 6.44 1.43 7.31
C PHE A 464 5.32 0.68 8.02
N GLY A 465 4.18 0.50 7.35
CA GLY A 465 3.01 -0.20 7.91
C GLY A 465 3.33 -1.64 8.33
N GLU A 466 3.99 -2.41 7.46
CA GLU A 466 4.36 -3.80 7.75
C GLU A 466 5.32 -3.89 8.95
N CYS A 467 6.39 -3.08 8.98
CA CYS A 467 7.37 -3.13 10.07
C CYS A 467 6.79 -2.60 11.40
N LEU A 468 5.92 -1.59 11.33
CA LEU A 468 5.15 -1.10 12.48
C LEU A 468 4.34 -2.22 13.10
N VAL A 469 3.59 -2.95 12.27
CA VAL A 469 2.73 -4.05 12.71
C VAL A 469 3.52 -5.21 13.24
N ASN A 470 4.61 -5.61 12.58
CA ASN A 470 5.47 -6.67 13.09
C ASN A 470 6.06 -6.31 14.47
N SER A 471 6.39 -5.03 14.68
CA SER A 471 6.87 -4.56 15.98
C SER A 471 5.77 -4.60 17.04
N LEU A 472 4.56 -4.16 16.71
CA LEU A 472 3.39 -4.29 17.60
C LEU A 472 3.09 -5.76 17.92
N TYR A 473 3.19 -6.64 16.94
CA TYR A 473 2.97 -8.07 17.09
C TYR A 473 4.03 -8.71 17.99
N ALA A 474 5.31 -8.34 17.83
CA ALA A 474 6.38 -8.79 18.71
C ALA A 474 6.17 -8.33 20.16
N VAL A 475 5.65 -7.10 20.37
CA VAL A 475 5.27 -6.65 21.73
C VAL A 475 4.12 -7.49 22.27
N TYR A 476 3.10 -7.77 21.47
CA TYR A 476 1.99 -8.64 21.85
C TYR A 476 2.46 -10.04 22.30
N GLU A 477 3.34 -10.69 21.53
CA GLU A 477 3.89 -12.01 21.88
C GLU A 477 4.64 -12.01 23.22
N ASN A 478 5.23 -10.88 23.63
CA ASN A 478 5.99 -10.76 24.88
C ASN A 478 5.20 -10.18 26.07
N ALA A 479 4.08 -9.47 25.83
CA ALA A 479 3.31 -8.77 26.85
C ALA A 479 1.80 -8.77 26.54
N HIS A 480 1.12 -9.84 26.95
CA HIS A 480 -0.28 -10.08 26.58
C HIS A 480 -1.30 -9.21 27.35
N GLU A 481 -1.03 -8.87 28.62
CA GLU A 481 -2.03 -8.20 29.46
C GLU A 481 -2.21 -6.72 29.08
N GLY A 482 -3.44 -6.31 28.75
CA GLY A 482 -3.78 -4.95 28.37
C GLY A 482 -3.35 -4.51 26.96
N PHE A 483 -2.67 -5.37 26.19
CA PHE A 483 -2.25 -5.04 24.82
C PHE A 483 -3.46 -4.79 23.90
N ALA A 484 -4.43 -5.71 23.91
CA ALA A 484 -5.60 -5.64 23.04
C ALA A 484 -6.42 -4.35 23.25
N GLU A 485 -6.58 -3.90 24.49
CA GLU A 485 -7.29 -2.65 24.80
C GLU A 485 -6.55 -1.43 24.23
N LYS A 486 -5.24 -1.32 24.48
CA LYS A 486 -4.39 -0.25 23.92
C LYS A 486 -4.41 -0.26 22.39
N TYR A 487 -4.38 -1.46 21.81
CA TYR A 487 -4.44 -1.65 20.36
C TYR A 487 -5.76 -1.17 19.77
N LEU A 488 -6.89 -1.52 20.39
CA LEU A 488 -8.20 -1.02 19.95
C LEU A 488 -8.33 0.49 20.14
N ASP A 489 -7.77 1.07 21.20
CA ASP A 489 -7.74 2.53 21.39
C ASP A 489 -6.90 3.26 20.34
N MET A 490 -5.80 2.64 19.91
CA MET A 490 -5.01 3.12 18.78
C MET A 490 -5.85 3.13 17.49
N LEU A 491 -6.61 2.06 17.20
CA LEU A 491 -7.49 2.00 16.02
C LEU A 491 -8.66 2.99 16.11
N ARG A 492 -9.26 3.17 17.30
CA ARG A 492 -10.34 4.15 17.53
C ARG A 492 -9.90 5.59 17.35
N ALA A 493 -8.60 5.87 17.52
CA ALA A 493 -8.07 7.21 17.32
C ALA A 493 -8.17 7.65 15.85
N GLY A 494 -8.19 6.72 14.89
CA GLY A 494 -8.17 7.08 13.47
C GLY A 494 -7.02 8.05 13.15
N GLY A 495 -7.33 9.14 12.45
CA GLY A 495 -6.40 10.21 12.12
C GLY A 495 -6.19 11.28 13.19
N THR A 496 -6.70 11.10 14.42
CA THR A 496 -6.66 12.15 15.47
C THR A 496 -5.32 12.27 16.20
N LYS A 497 -4.42 11.30 16.06
CA LYS A 497 -3.14 11.28 16.77
C LYS A 497 -1.98 11.06 15.78
N HIS A 498 -0.86 11.70 16.08
CA HIS A 498 0.40 11.45 15.38
C HIS A 498 0.93 10.04 15.72
N HIS A 499 1.72 9.43 14.82
CA HIS A 499 2.26 8.09 15.02
C HIS A 499 3.01 7.92 16.35
N LYS A 500 3.62 9.00 16.86
CA LYS A 500 4.42 8.99 18.08
C LYS A 500 3.53 8.77 19.30
N ALA A 501 2.41 9.49 19.37
CA ALA A 501 1.44 9.36 20.46
C ALA A 501 0.65 8.04 20.38
N LEU A 502 0.52 7.46 19.19
CA LEU A 502 -0.10 6.15 19.00
C LEU A 502 0.81 5.00 19.48
N LEU A 503 2.13 5.16 19.35
CA LEU A 503 3.11 4.13 19.69
C LEU A 503 3.59 4.17 21.15
N GLU A 504 3.51 5.34 21.80
CA GLU A 504 3.91 5.53 23.20
C GLU A 504 3.29 4.50 24.19
N PRO A 505 2.00 4.11 24.10
CA PRO A 505 1.40 3.11 25.00
C PRO A 505 2.04 1.71 24.93
N PHE A 506 2.77 1.44 23.84
CA PHE A 506 3.48 0.18 23.57
C PHE A 506 4.99 0.30 23.85
N ALA A 507 5.46 1.46 24.32
CA ALA A 507 6.88 1.78 24.48
C ALA A 507 7.69 1.65 23.18
N LEU A 508 7.09 2.05 22.06
CA LEU A 508 7.70 2.02 20.72
C LEU A 508 7.96 3.45 20.23
N ASP A 509 9.07 3.66 19.51
CA ASP A 509 9.43 4.94 18.89
C ASP A 509 9.92 4.71 17.46
N ALA A 510 9.16 5.19 16.47
CA ALA A 510 9.48 5.04 15.06
C ALA A 510 10.75 5.79 14.62
N SER A 511 11.24 6.75 15.42
CA SER A 511 12.51 7.44 15.14
C SER A 511 13.75 6.65 15.55
N ASP A 512 13.58 5.56 16.31
CA ASP A 512 14.66 4.67 16.71
C ASP A 512 14.89 3.58 15.64
N PRO A 513 16.10 3.44 15.06
CA PRO A 513 16.42 2.32 14.18
C PRO A 513 16.19 0.94 14.82
N ASP A 514 16.39 0.81 16.13
CA ASP A 514 16.22 -0.45 16.85
C ASP A 514 14.74 -0.88 16.87
N PHE A 515 13.80 0.08 16.82
CA PHE A 515 12.37 -0.22 16.67
C PHE A 515 12.10 -0.97 15.37
N TRP A 516 12.65 -0.51 14.24
CA TRP A 516 12.47 -1.17 12.95
C TRP A 516 13.10 -2.56 12.93
N ALA A 517 14.23 -2.74 13.62
CA ALA A 517 14.88 -4.04 13.76
C ALA A 517 13.98 -5.10 14.45
N ILE A 518 13.10 -4.70 15.38
CA ILE A 518 12.12 -5.61 15.99
C ILE A 518 11.17 -6.17 14.93
N GLY A 519 10.61 -5.30 14.08
CA GLY A 519 9.71 -5.73 13.02
C GLY A 519 10.39 -6.59 11.95
N LEU A 520 11.64 -6.29 11.62
CA LEU A 520 12.43 -7.09 10.66
C LEU A 520 12.82 -8.45 11.24
N LYS A 521 13.03 -8.54 12.55
CA LYS A 521 13.34 -9.80 13.23
C LYS A 521 12.22 -10.83 13.08
N VAL A 522 10.96 -10.42 12.99
CA VAL A 522 9.84 -11.34 12.69
C VAL A 522 10.05 -12.05 11.35
N ILE A 523 10.54 -11.35 10.32
CA ILE A 523 10.86 -11.93 9.02
C ILE A 523 12.06 -12.87 9.13
N GLU A 524 13.11 -12.44 9.85
CA GLU A 524 14.31 -13.25 10.10
C GLU A 524 13.94 -14.57 10.82
N ASP A 525 13.08 -14.54 11.83
CA ASP A 525 12.66 -15.71 12.60
C ASP A 525 11.84 -16.71 11.76
N LEU A 526 11.00 -16.23 10.84
CA LEU A 526 10.30 -17.11 9.89
C LEU A 526 11.27 -17.76 8.90
N ILE A 527 12.34 -17.05 8.50
CA ILE A 527 13.41 -17.61 7.66
C ILE A 527 14.21 -18.66 8.45
N ASP A 528 14.53 -18.38 9.72
CA ASP A 528 15.22 -19.32 10.61
C ASP A 528 14.39 -20.61 10.79
N GLU A 529 13.07 -20.49 10.95
CA GLU A 529 12.17 -21.64 11.01
C GLU A 529 12.20 -22.46 9.72
N LEU A 530 12.18 -21.81 8.55
CA LEU A 530 12.28 -22.50 7.26
C LEU A 530 13.63 -23.21 7.07
N GLU A 531 14.73 -22.62 7.53
CA GLU A 531 16.06 -23.26 7.49
C GLU A 531 16.13 -24.47 8.42
N ALA A 532 15.52 -24.38 9.61
CA ALA A 532 15.46 -25.48 10.56
C ALA A 532 14.61 -26.67 10.06
N MET A 533 13.63 -26.44 9.19
CA MET A 533 12.84 -27.49 8.54
C MET A 533 13.60 -28.24 7.44
N ASP A 534 14.70 -27.65 6.95
CA ASP A 534 15.54 -28.16 5.87
C ASP A 534 16.81 -28.89 6.37
N ALA A 535 17.17 -28.69 7.63
CA ALA A 535 18.29 -29.32 8.32
C ALA A 535 17.92 -30.73 8.82
#